data_AF-A0A1A7PUQ7-F1
#
_entry.id   AF-A0A1A7PUQ7-F1
#
_cell.length_a   1.000
_cell.length_b   1.000
_cell.length_c   1.000
_cell.angle_alpha   90.00
_cell.angle_beta   90.00
_cell.angle_gamma   90.00
#
_symmetry.space_group_name_H-M   'P 1'
#
loop_
_entity.id
_entity.type
_entity.pdbx_description
1 polymer ?
#
loop_
_entity_poly.entity_id
_entity_poly.type
_entity_poly.pdbx_seq_one_letter_code
_entity_poly.pdbx_strand_id
1 'polypeptide(L)'
;MQKLPFKPIALITLLSLGIVACGSSSGGTKPATTNAEKPTTEKDITTSNQVPQETNTQNSSTNNSSTDTTQLNTLKTRLETIEKQLNTLIANPTDNNAQLNALIAELQTQKTYLEEEQKKLKDQLTELKQQKEKLIQQRNELSQLADNKEKLIQEKEQALIEKENVIREKENILTAHIEASNDKDRQISELYSRISDLENQLWNKDSQIQNTLNEVTTLTEQLNNLTKQINPYQETTEQRELRLAREKERENFVAPKFVQYTDQENPSINSDYNFDVNITADGIRHEKNIISALSSSNVVYVSYNYNLEEAGNSILIQKDLSNGQEKIVYSFGGNPTRAQYLSELQRIQGSAQYRGQIHTAQNITTSSMSSYGHKNITLNANFTDQSISGTVDAHSSDGPYASSITLHPAPITTNRGMMEFSGTASRTVTDPYNNPPIGPSQTNGSYQGIFMGKHAEQIAGSIVLPAPSLGSYIPEKGVFTAEKQ
;
A
#
# COMPACT_ATOMS: atom_id res chain seq x y z
N MET A 1 12.44 -21.48 -6.37
CA MET A 1 13.73 -20.82 -6.69
C MET A 1 13.74 -20.40 -8.15
N GLN A 2 13.63 -19.10 -8.42
CA GLN A 2 14.21 -18.44 -9.60
C GLN A 2 14.19 -16.94 -9.31
N LYS A 3 15.37 -16.37 -9.02
CA LYS A 3 15.57 -14.92 -8.83
C LYS A 3 15.87 -14.31 -10.20
N LEU A 4 15.03 -13.40 -10.66
CA LEU A 4 15.30 -12.53 -11.80
C LEU A 4 16.08 -11.29 -11.33
N PRO A 5 17.13 -10.84 -12.05
CA PRO A 5 17.92 -9.69 -11.64
C PRO A 5 17.27 -8.37 -12.09
N PHE A 6 16.96 -7.51 -11.13
CA PHE A 6 16.68 -6.09 -11.37
C PHE A 6 17.98 -5.34 -11.70
N LYS A 7 18.01 -4.59 -12.80
CA LYS A 7 19.01 -3.54 -13.06
C LYS A 7 18.37 -2.18 -12.81
N PRO A 8 19.03 -1.25 -12.09
CA PRO A 8 18.54 0.12 -11.97
C PRO A 8 18.91 0.93 -13.21
N ILE A 9 17.92 1.57 -13.82
CA ILE A 9 18.13 2.64 -14.81
C ILE A 9 18.15 3.95 -14.03
N ALA A 10 19.29 4.64 -14.05
CA ALA A 10 19.43 5.97 -13.50
C ALA A 10 18.67 6.98 -14.38
N LEU A 11 17.65 7.61 -13.81
CA LEU A 11 16.92 8.73 -14.41
C LEU A 11 17.68 10.02 -14.07
N ILE A 12 18.34 10.62 -15.06
CA ILE A 12 18.97 11.93 -14.93
C ILE A 12 17.93 13.00 -15.27
N THR A 13 17.40 13.65 -14.24
CA THR A 13 16.57 14.85 -14.36
C THR A 13 17.49 16.06 -14.41
N LEU A 14 17.51 16.78 -15.53
CA LEU A 14 18.22 18.05 -15.69
C LEU A 14 17.18 19.16 -15.85
N LEU A 15 16.84 19.77 -14.71
CA LEU A 15 16.07 21.01 -14.60
C LEU A 15 17.05 22.08 -14.16
N SER A 16 17.33 23.05 -15.03
CA SER A 16 17.95 24.32 -14.62
C SER A 16 17.25 25.48 -15.31
N LEU A 17 16.67 26.29 -14.46
CA LEU A 17 15.98 27.55 -14.69
C LEU A 17 16.85 28.57 -15.44
N GLY A 18 16.19 29.43 -16.21
CA GLY A 18 16.80 30.58 -16.86
C GLY A 18 15.83 31.74 -17.05
N ILE A 19 15.59 32.47 -15.94
CA ILE A 19 15.46 33.94 -15.87
C ILE A 19 14.17 34.59 -16.39
N VAL A 20 13.46 35.17 -15.43
CA VAL A 20 12.47 36.26 -15.53
C VAL A 20 13.16 37.55 -15.96
N ALA A 21 12.62 38.22 -16.97
CA ALA A 21 12.85 39.65 -17.21
C ALA A 21 11.51 40.39 -17.25
N CYS A 22 11.52 41.50 -16.50
CA CYS A 22 10.41 42.39 -16.17
C CYS A 22 10.20 43.45 -17.25
N GLY A 23 8.96 43.92 -17.42
CA GLY A 23 8.57 45.10 -18.20
C GLY A 23 7.08 45.05 -18.51
N SER A 24 6.20 45.54 -17.62
CA SER A 24 5.80 46.95 -17.41
C SER A 24 4.93 47.53 -18.53
N SER A 25 3.73 47.98 -18.11
CA SER A 25 3.01 49.20 -18.54
C SER A 25 1.77 49.08 -19.44
N SER A 26 0.66 49.61 -18.90
CA SER A 26 -0.51 50.28 -19.55
C SER A 26 -1.34 49.48 -20.57
N GLY A 27 -2.67 49.35 -20.53
CA GLY A 27 -3.76 50.18 -20.00
C GLY A 27 -4.73 50.54 -21.15
N GLY A 28 -6.04 50.25 -21.00
CA GLY A 28 -7.11 51.01 -21.68
C GLY A 28 -7.81 50.44 -22.93
N THR A 29 -9.03 49.91 -22.69
CA THR A 29 -10.28 49.80 -23.49
C THR A 29 -10.47 50.45 -24.89
N LYS A 30 -10.93 49.62 -25.87
CA LYS A 30 -12.04 49.72 -26.92
C LYS A 30 -12.39 51.08 -27.62
N PRO A 31 -13.15 51.14 -28.76
CA PRO A 31 -13.45 50.17 -29.86
C PRO A 31 -13.48 50.79 -31.32
N ALA A 32 -13.84 49.94 -32.32
CA ALA A 32 -14.56 50.24 -33.59
C ALA A 32 -13.83 50.62 -34.92
N THR A 33 -14.18 49.87 -36.00
CA THR A 33 -14.42 50.22 -37.45
C THR A 33 -13.43 51.15 -38.20
N THR A 34 -13.03 50.98 -39.47
CA THR A 34 -13.73 50.67 -40.74
C THR A 34 -12.69 50.59 -41.89
N ASN A 35 -13.04 49.90 -42.99
CA ASN A 35 -12.72 50.07 -44.43
C ASN A 35 -11.54 50.97 -44.89
N ALA A 36 -10.75 50.49 -45.87
CA ALA A 36 -10.75 50.95 -47.28
C ALA A 36 -9.43 50.66 -48.03
N GLU A 37 -9.57 50.60 -49.36
CA GLU A 37 -8.62 50.34 -50.45
C GLU A 37 -7.43 51.33 -50.64
N LYS A 38 -6.49 50.87 -51.50
CA LYS A 38 -5.60 51.61 -52.45
C LYS A 38 -4.27 52.22 -51.89
N PRO A 39 -3.31 52.71 -52.71
CA PRO A 39 -2.58 52.19 -53.90
C PRO A 39 -1.03 52.50 -53.90
N THR A 40 -0.32 52.10 -54.98
CA THR A 40 0.85 52.75 -55.67
C THR A 40 2.17 53.20 -54.97
N THR A 41 3.27 52.63 -55.52
CA THR A 41 4.57 53.21 -56.00
C THR A 41 5.54 54.09 -55.18
N GLU A 42 6.81 53.79 -55.45
CA GLU A 42 8.00 54.67 -55.65
C GLU A 42 8.97 55.00 -54.49
N LYS A 43 10.25 54.64 -54.74
CA LYS A 43 11.53 55.40 -54.56
C LYS A 43 11.97 55.77 -53.11
N ASP A 44 13.26 55.87 -52.76
CA ASP A 44 14.54 55.90 -53.47
C ASP A 44 15.72 55.67 -52.48
N ILE A 45 16.84 55.15 -53.01
CA ILE A 45 18.29 55.54 -52.87
C ILE A 45 18.88 55.77 -51.45
N THR A 46 20.01 55.15 -51.06
CA THR A 46 21.41 55.65 -51.24
C THR A 46 22.41 54.55 -50.78
N THR A 47 23.23 53.94 -51.65
CA THR A 47 24.62 54.24 -52.10
C THR A 47 25.75 53.95 -51.09
N SER A 48 26.65 53.01 -51.45
CA SER A 48 28.12 53.08 -51.29
C SER A 48 28.76 51.95 -52.12
N ASN A 49 29.32 52.25 -53.30
CA ASN A 49 30.76 52.31 -53.61
C ASN A 49 31.57 51.03 -53.31
N GLN A 50 31.95 50.30 -54.37
CA GLN A 50 33.30 50.32 -54.95
C GLN A 50 33.43 49.25 -56.07
N VAL A 51 33.78 49.70 -57.27
CA VAL A 51 34.45 48.92 -58.31
C VAL A 51 35.94 48.87 -57.93
N PRO A 52 36.66 47.77 -58.22
CA PRO A 52 37.64 47.91 -59.31
C PRO A 52 37.76 46.67 -60.21
N GLN A 53 38.01 46.99 -61.48
CA GLN A 53 38.96 46.31 -62.35
C GLN A 53 38.58 44.91 -62.88
N GLU A 54 38.05 44.92 -64.10
CA GLU A 54 38.53 44.00 -65.12
C GLU A 54 40.06 44.07 -65.21
N THR A 55 40.73 43.06 -64.68
CA THR A 55 42.13 42.80 -64.96
C THR A 55 42.26 42.03 -66.25
N ASN A 56 42.78 42.73 -67.26
CA ASN A 56 43.58 42.17 -68.33
C ASN A 56 44.49 41.03 -67.83
N THR A 57 44.37 39.85 -68.45
CA THR A 57 45.54 39.00 -68.70
C THR A 57 45.48 38.56 -70.15
N GLN A 58 45.97 39.47 -70.96
CA GLN A 58 46.75 39.24 -72.17
C GLN A 58 47.57 37.93 -72.07
N ASN A 59 47.21 36.94 -72.87
CA ASN A 59 48.14 35.92 -73.37
C ASN A 59 47.64 35.47 -74.75
N SER A 60 48.07 36.15 -75.80
CA SER A 60 49.26 35.80 -76.59
C SER A 60 48.98 34.66 -77.58
N SER A 61 48.36 35.04 -78.69
CA SER A 61 48.66 34.53 -80.04
C SER A 61 48.19 35.64 -80.99
N THR A 62 48.83 36.80 -80.92
CA THR A 62 49.99 37.14 -81.75
C THR A 62 49.65 37.00 -83.22
N ASN A 63 49.24 38.13 -83.80
CA ASN A 63 49.57 38.58 -85.15
C ASN A 63 50.03 37.48 -86.11
N ASN A 64 49.10 36.92 -86.90
CA ASN A 64 49.47 36.31 -88.19
C ASN A 64 48.63 36.83 -89.38
N SER A 65 47.55 37.60 -89.14
CA SER A 65 46.72 38.10 -90.24
C SER A 65 47.39 39.22 -91.07
N SER A 66 48.27 40.03 -90.48
CA SER A 66 49.00 41.08 -91.22
C SER A 66 50.20 40.53 -92.01
N THR A 67 50.79 39.42 -91.58
CA THR A 67 51.85 38.72 -92.33
C THR A 67 51.27 37.97 -93.54
N ASP A 68 50.11 37.32 -93.40
CA ASP A 68 49.48 36.57 -94.50
C ASP A 68 49.02 37.51 -95.64
N THR A 69 48.49 38.70 -95.31
CA THR A 69 48.13 39.71 -96.33
C THR A 69 49.35 40.35 -96.99
N THR A 70 50.44 40.55 -96.26
CA THR A 70 51.69 41.10 -96.82
C THR A 70 52.42 40.07 -97.68
N GLN A 71 52.37 38.79 -97.31
CA GLN A 71 52.97 37.67 -98.06
C GLN A 71 52.17 37.31 -99.32
N LEU A 72 50.83 37.35 -99.25
CA LEU A 72 49.95 37.18 -100.41
C LEU A 72 50.15 38.30 -101.44
N ASN A 73 50.28 39.55 -100.98
CA ASN A 73 50.60 40.67 -101.86
C ASN A 73 51.99 40.52 -102.48
N THR A 74 52.99 40.04 -101.72
CA THR A 74 54.34 39.78 -102.25
C THR A 74 54.35 38.66 -103.31
N LEU A 75 53.59 37.57 -103.10
CA LEU A 75 53.40 36.51 -104.07
C LEU A 75 52.72 37.02 -105.35
N LYS A 76 51.68 37.85 -105.20
CA LYS A 76 50.95 38.45 -106.33
C LYS A 76 51.85 39.35 -107.17
N THR A 77 52.65 40.22 -106.53
CA THR A 77 53.60 41.10 -107.24
C THR A 77 54.70 40.33 -107.96
N ARG A 78 55.18 39.21 -107.38
CA ARG A 78 56.19 38.36 -108.04
C ARG A 78 55.60 37.55 -109.19
N LEU A 79 54.33 37.12 -109.09
CA LEU A 79 53.63 36.46 -110.19
C LEU A 79 53.49 37.40 -111.40
N GLU A 80 53.08 38.65 -111.16
CA GLU A 80 53.01 39.69 -112.20
C GLU A 80 54.39 39.99 -112.81
N THR A 81 55.47 39.86 -112.02
CA THR A 81 56.86 40.03 -112.49
C THR A 81 57.29 38.89 -113.42
N ILE A 82 56.96 37.64 -113.05
CA ILE A 82 57.21 36.45 -113.87
C ILE A 82 56.41 36.51 -115.17
N GLU A 83 55.15 36.95 -115.11
CA GLU A 83 54.29 37.10 -116.29
C GLU A 83 54.87 38.12 -117.29
N LYS A 84 55.46 39.22 -116.79
CA LYS A 84 56.22 40.19 -117.62
C LYS A 84 57.52 39.61 -118.18
N GLN A 85 58.25 38.80 -117.41
CA GLN A 85 59.48 38.13 -117.86
C GLN A 85 59.19 37.07 -118.93
N LEU A 86 58.08 36.34 -118.80
CA LEU A 86 57.63 35.37 -119.80
C LEU A 86 57.30 36.04 -121.14
N ASN A 87 56.61 37.18 -121.10
CA ASN A 87 56.28 37.96 -122.30
C ASN A 87 57.51 38.55 -122.98
N THR A 88 58.60 38.80 -122.25
CA THR A 88 59.86 39.31 -122.82
C THR A 88 60.73 38.19 -123.41
N LEU A 89 60.68 36.97 -122.86
CA LEU A 89 61.34 35.77 -123.42
C LEU A 89 60.82 35.38 -124.82
N ILE A 90 59.56 35.68 -125.13
CA ILE A 90 58.94 35.39 -126.43
C ILE A 90 59.51 36.31 -127.55
N ALA A 91 60.14 37.44 -127.21
CA ALA A 91 60.47 38.49 -128.17
C ALA A 91 61.93 38.50 -128.71
N ASN A 92 62.92 37.82 -128.10
CA ASN A 92 64.35 37.91 -128.52
C ASN A 92 65.16 36.62 -128.25
N PRO A 93 65.55 35.83 -129.28
CA PRO A 93 66.04 34.45 -129.08
C PRO A 93 67.53 34.24 -128.71
N THR A 94 68.40 35.26 -128.69
CA THR A 94 69.87 35.06 -128.60
C THR A 94 70.52 35.26 -127.21
N ASP A 95 69.76 35.62 -126.17
CA ASP A 95 70.22 35.63 -124.74
C ASP A 95 69.41 34.64 -123.85
N ASN A 96 68.71 33.70 -124.49
CA ASN A 96 67.64 32.90 -123.87
C ASN A 96 68.07 31.90 -122.79
N ASN A 97 69.29 31.35 -122.81
CA ASN A 97 69.66 30.28 -121.87
C ASN A 97 69.88 30.78 -120.43
N ALA A 98 70.46 31.96 -120.24
CA ALA A 98 70.70 32.50 -118.90
C ALA A 98 69.40 32.96 -118.23
N GLN A 99 68.50 33.60 -118.99
CA GLN A 99 67.19 34.05 -118.49
C GLN A 99 66.26 32.87 -118.21
N LEU A 100 66.27 31.83 -119.05
CA LEU A 100 65.52 30.60 -118.82
C LEU A 100 65.99 29.86 -117.55
N ASN A 101 67.30 29.76 -117.34
CA ASN A 101 67.86 29.14 -116.14
C ASN A 101 67.53 29.93 -114.87
N ALA A 102 67.51 31.27 -114.93
CA ALA A 102 67.08 32.12 -113.82
C ALA A 102 65.60 31.91 -113.47
N LEU A 103 64.73 31.82 -114.49
CA LEU A 103 63.31 31.54 -114.29
C LEU A 103 63.06 30.14 -113.70
N ILE A 104 63.80 29.12 -114.16
CA ILE A 104 63.74 27.76 -113.60
C ILE A 104 64.14 27.77 -112.11
N ALA A 105 65.21 28.50 -111.74
CA ALA A 105 65.64 28.62 -110.35
C ALA A 105 64.60 29.34 -109.47
N GLU A 106 63.94 30.38 -109.99
CA GLU A 106 62.87 31.08 -109.28
C GLU A 106 61.62 30.19 -109.11
N LEU A 107 61.22 29.45 -110.15
CA LEU A 107 60.13 28.48 -110.07
C LEU A 107 60.42 27.34 -109.09
N GLN A 108 61.65 26.85 -109.03
CA GLN A 108 62.08 25.85 -108.04
C GLN A 108 61.97 26.41 -106.62
N THR A 109 62.41 27.64 -106.40
CA THR A 109 62.32 28.30 -105.09
C THR A 109 60.86 28.48 -104.66
N GLN A 110 59.98 28.89 -105.57
CA GLN A 110 58.54 28.99 -105.29
C GLN A 110 57.91 27.64 -104.99
N LYS A 111 58.28 26.59 -105.73
CA LYS A 111 57.81 25.24 -105.47
C LYS A 111 58.20 24.79 -104.06
N THR A 112 59.46 24.96 -103.67
CA THR A 112 59.92 24.63 -102.32
C THR A 112 59.16 25.42 -101.25
N TYR A 113 58.96 26.73 -101.45
CA TYR A 113 58.17 27.55 -100.52
C TYR A 113 56.72 27.07 -100.38
N LEU A 114 56.05 26.77 -101.50
CA LEU A 114 54.67 26.26 -101.48
C LEU A 114 54.58 24.87 -100.83
N GLU A 115 55.58 24.00 -101.03
CA GLU A 115 55.65 22.71 -100.36
C GLU A 115 55.80 22.87 -98.83
N GLU A 116 56.60 23.83 -98.38
CA GLU A 116 56.75 24.16 -96.96
C GLU A 116 55.46 24.76 -96.36
N GLU A 117 54.77 25.64 -97.08
CA GLU A 117 53.51 26.23 -96.64
C GLU A 117 52.39 25.18 -96.57
N GLN A 118 52.29 24.29 -97.57
CA GLN A 118 51.37 23.16 -97.55
C GLN A 118 51.64 22.23 -96.36
N LYS A 119 52.91 21.99 -96.03
CA LYS A 119 53.28 21.21 -94.84
C LYS A 119 52.81 21.90 -93.56
N LYS A 120 53.05 23.20 -93.41
CA LYS A 120 52.62 23.99 -92.24
C LYS A 120 51.09 23.99 -92.07
N LEU A 121 50.34 24.19 -93.16
CA LEU A 121 48.87 24.13 -93.15
C LEU A 121 48.36 22.74 -92.77
N LYS A 122 49.02 21.68 -93.25
CA LYS A 122 48.67 20.30 -92.90
C LYS A 122 48.91 19.99 -91.41
N ASP A 123 49.99 20.50 -90.85
CA ASP A 123 50.29 20.36 -89.42
C ASP A 123 49.26 21.11 -88.56
N GLN A 124 48.93 22.36 -88.92
CA GLN A 124 47.88 23.15 -88.27
C GLN A 124 46.51 22.46 -88.35
N LEU A 125 46.14 21.90 -89.50
CA LEU A 125 44.89 21.17 -89.67
C LEU A 125 44.83 19.93 -88.75
N THR A 126 45.98 19.29 -88.51
CA THR A 126 46.08 18.12 -87.63
C THR A 126 45.89 18.53 -86.17
N GLU A 127 46.52 19.61 -85.74
CA GLU A 127 46.34 20.16 -84.39
C GLU A 127 44.90 20.61 -84.15
N LEU A 128 44.28 21.31 -85.10
CA LEU A 128 42.89 21.76 -84.99
C LEU A 128 41.93 20.56 -84.88
N LYS A 129 42.18 19.48 -85.61
CA LYS A 129 41.40 18.22 -85.48
C LYS A 129 41.52 17.62 -84.07
N GLN A 130 42.73 17.61 -83.50
CA GLN A 130 42.95 17.11 -82.13
C GLN A 130 42.26 18.01 -81.09
N GLN A 131 42.33 19.33 -81.24
CA GLN A 131 41.64 20.29 -80.37
C GLN A 131 40.11 20.11 -80.43
N LYS A 132 39.55 19.94 -81.65
CA LYS A 132 38.12 19.65 -81.83
C LYS A 132 37.70 18.37 -81.11
N GLU A 133 38.50 17.31 -81.19
CA GLU A 133 38.18 16.04 -80.52
C GLU A 133 38.17 16.19 -78.99
N LYS A 134 39.14 16.93 -78.42
CA LYS A 134 39.15 17.25 -76.98
C LYS A 134 37.91 18.05 -76.55
N LEU A 135 37.47 19.01 -77.36
CA LEU A 135 36.26 19.79 -77.08
C LEU A 135 35.00 18.92 -77.14
N ILE A 136 34.93 17.94 -78.05
CA ILE A 136 33.82 16.97 -78.11
C ILE A 136 33.80 16.12 -76.84
N GLN A 137 34.95 15.64 -76.37
CA GLN A 137 35.05 14.87 -75.13
C GLN A 137 34.60 15.69 -73.91
N GLN A 138 35.10 16.92 -73.75
CA GLN A 138 34.69 17.81 -72.67
C GLN A 138 33.18 18.12 -72.69
N ARG A 139 32.61 18.31 -73.89
CA ARG A 139 31.17 18.54 -74.05
C ARG A 139 30.36 17.32 -73.60
N ASN A 140 30.82 16.11 -73.91
CA ASN A 140 30.15 14.87 -73.51
C ASN A 140 30.22 14.67 -71.98
N GLU A 141 31.37 14.93 -71.37
CA GLU A 141 31.54 14.89 -69.90
C GLU A 141 30.63 15.90 -69.19
N LEU A 142 30.55 17.12 -69.71
CA LEU A 142 29.65 18.16 -69.18
C LEU A 142 28.18 17.75 -69.30
N SER A 143 27.79 17.11 -70.41
CA SER A 143 26.42 16.60 -70.58
C SER A 143 26.09 15.53 -69.53
N GLN A 144 26.98 14.57 -69.31
CA GLN A 144 26.78 13.52 -68.29
C GLN A 144 26.72 14.10 -66.88
N LEU A 145 27.55 15.12 -66.59
CA LEU A 145 27.53 15.80 -65.30
C LEU A 145 26.20 16.54 -65.07
N ALA A 146 25.63 17.15 -66.11
CA ALA A 146 24.32 17.80 -66.03
C ALA A 146 23.21 16.79 -65.75
N ASP A 147 23.18 15.65 -66.45
CA ASP A 147 22.19 14.59 -66.24
C ASP A 147 22.29 13.99 -64.82
N ASN A 148 23.51 13.76 -64.32
CA ASN A 148 23.73 13.28 -62.96
C ASN A 148 23.27 14.28 -61.90
N LYS A 149 23.51 15.58 -62.13
CA LYS A 149 23.06 16.64 -61.23
C LYS A 149 21.53 16.71 -61.18
N GLU A 150 20.86 16.60 -62.32
CA GLU A 150 19.40 16.59 -62.41
C GLU A 150 18.81 15.41 -61.64
N LYS A 151 19.37 14.20 -61.84
CA LYS A 151 18.95 13.01 -61.09
C LYS A 151 19.10 13.18 -59.59
N LEU A 152 20.23 13.75 -59.14
CA LEU A 152 20.47 14.02 -57.72
C LEU A 152 19.48 15.05 -57.13
N ILE A 153 19.06 16.04 -57.92
CA ILE A 153 18.03 17.01 -57.52
C ILE A 153 16.69 16.30 -57.31
N GLN A 154 16.27 15.47 -58.28
CA GLN A 154 15.01 14.72 -58.20
C GLN A 154 14.98 13.76 -57.00
N GLU A 155 16.08 13.05 -56.74
CA GLU A 155 16.21 12.17 -55.57
C GLU A 155 16.09 12.97 -54.25
N LYS A 156 16.69 14.16 -54.17
CA LYS A 156 16.60 15.03 -53.00
C LYS A 156 15.19 15.59 -52.80
N GLU A 157 14.51 15.99 -53.87
CA GLU A 157 13.13 16.46 -53.81
C GLU A 157 12.19 15.35 -53.32
N GLN A 158 12.35 14.13 -53.84
CA GLN A 158 11.56 12.99 -53.40
C GLN A 158 11.79 12.67 -51.90
N ALA A 159 13.05 12.70 -51.46
CA ALA A 159 13.39 12.50 -50.06
C ALA A 159 12.83 13.61 -49.15
N LEU A 160 12.71 14.85 -49.65
CA LEU A 160 12.10 15.95 -48.92
C LEU A 160 10.59 15.73 -48.75
N ILE A 161 9.90 15.35 -49.83
CA ILE A 161 8.46 15.04 -49.81
C ILE A 161 8.16 13.90 -48.83
N GLU A 162 8.99 12.84 -48.82
CA GLU A 162 8.84 11.73 -47.88
C GLU A 162 9.02 12.19 -46.43
N LYS A 163 10.02 13.04 -46.15
CA LYS A 163 10.20 13.62 -44.81
C LYS A 163 9.01 14.48 -44.38
N GLU A 164 8.45 15.29 -45.26
CA GLU A 164 7.24 16.09 -44.97
C GLU A 164 6.03 15.20 -44.68
N ASN A 165 5.87 14.09 -45.41
CA ASN A 165 4.82 13.11 -45.12
C ASN A 165 4.97 12.50 -43.73
N VAL A 166 6.17 12.09 -43.35
CA VAL A 166 6.46 11.53 -42.03
C VAL A 166 6.21 12.57 -40.92
N ILE A 167 6.54 13.84 -41.16
CA ILE A 167 6.26 14.92 -40.21
C ILE A 167 4.75 15.06 -40.01
N ARG A 168 3.96 15.16 -41.10
CA ARG A 168 2.49 15.25 -41.02
C ARG A 168 1.86 14.07 -40.29
N GLU A 169 2.34 12.85 -40.55
CA GLU A 169 1.85 11.66 -39.86
C GLU A 169 2.13 11.73 -38.36
N LYS A 170 3.33 12.16 -37.96
CA LYS A 170 3.69 12.36 -36.55
C LYS A 170 2.84 13.44 -35.87
N GLU A 171 2.55 14.54 -36.56
CA GLU A 171 1.66 15.60 -36.05
C GLU A 171 0.24 15.08 -35.82
N ASN A 172 -0.28 14.27 -36.75
CA ASN A 172 -1.60 13.64 -36.60
C ASN A 172 -1.64 12.67 -35.41
N ILE A 173 -0.61 11.82 -35.26
CA ILE A 173 -0.50 10.90 -34.12
C ILE A 173 -0.41 11.68 -32.80
N LEU A 174 0.37 12.76 -32.76
CA LEU A 174 0.50 13.61 -31.58
C LEU A 174 -0.85 14.25 -31.22
N THR A 175 -1.59 14.74 -32.20
CA THR A 175 -2.92 15.33 -32.00
C THR A 175 -3.90 14.31 -31.41
N ALA A 176 -3.96 13.11 -32.00
CA ALA A 176 -4.80 12.03 -31.48
C ALA A 176 -4.40 11.61 -30.05
N HIS A 177 -3.11 11.62 -29.74
CA HIS A 177 -2.61 11.32 -28.39
C HIS A 177 -3.05 12.38 -27.37
N ILE A 178 -3.00 13.67 -27.74
CA ILE A 178 -3.46 14.77 -26.90
C ILE A 178 -4.97 14.64 -26.63
N GLU A 179 -5.77 14.38 -27.66
CA GLU A 179 -7.22 14.19 -27.51
C GLU A 179 -7.54 13.00 -26.58
N ALA A 180 -6.85 11.88 -26.75
CA ALA A 180 -7.01 10.72 -25.88
C ALA A 180 -6.58 10.99 -24.43
N SER A 181 -5.55 11.82 -24.22
CA SER A 181 -5.15 12.26 -22.88
C SER A 181 -6.22 13.13 -22.24
N ASN A 182 -6.75 14.11 -22.97
CA ASN A 182 -7.79 15.01 -22.48
C ASN A 182 -9.08 14.26 -22.13
N ASP A 183 -9.46 13.24 -22.90
CA ASP A 183 -10.63 12.41 -22.56
C ASP A 183 -10.41 11.62 -21.26
N LYS A 184 -9.20 11.08 -21.04
CA LYS A 184 -8.85 10.43 -19.77
C LYS A 184 -8.90 11.40 -18.60
N ASP A 185 -8.39 12.61 -18.75
CA ASP A 185 -8.43 13.63 -17.69
C ASP A 185 -9.87 14.03 -17.34
N ARG A 186 -10.75 14.08 -18.35
CA ARG A 186 -12.20 14.28 -18.13
C ARG A 186 -12.81 13.11 -17.36
N GLN A 187 -12.54 11.86 -17.76
CA GLN A 187 -13.03 10.67 -17.04
C GLN A 187 -12.55 10.64 -15.59
N ILE A 188 -11.29 10.99 -15.34
CA ILE A 188 -10.72 11.10 -13.99
C ILE A 188 -11.47 12.16 -13.18
N SER A 189 -11.75 13.32 -13.77
CA SER A 189 -12.50 14.39 -13.11
C SER A 189 -13.93 13.98 -12.73
N GLU A 190 -14.62 13.26 -13.63
CA GLU A 190 -15.96 12.70 -13.36
C GLU A 190 -15.93 11.67 -12.23
N LEU A 191 -14.91 10.80 -12.20
CA LEU A 191 -14.73 9.83 -11.12
C LEU A 191 -14.48 10.53 -9.77
N TYR A 192 -13.65 11.58 -9.74
CA TYR A 192 -13.44 12.36 -8.51
C TYR A 192 -14.73 13.01 -8.00
N SER A 193 -15.55 13.58 -8.90
CA SER A 193 -16.86 14.12 -8.53
C SER A 193 -17.76 13.03 -7.94
N ARG A 194 -17.77 11.84 -8.56
CA ARG A 194 -18.58 10.72 -8.08
C ARG A 194 -18.13 10.20 -6.73
N ILE A 195 -16.82 10.14 -6.48
CA ILE A 195 -16.26 9.77 -5.18
C ILE A 195 -16.74 10.77 -4.11
N SER A 196 -16.62 12.08 -4.38
CA SER A 196 -17.07 13.11 -3.43
C SER A 196 -18.57 13.00 -3.11
N ASP A 197 -19.41 12.74 -4.11
CA ASP A 197 -20.85 12.54 -3.90
C ASP A 197 -21.16 11.32 -3.03
N LEU A 198 -20.38 10.23 -3.18
CA LEU A 198 -20.54 9.01 -2.40
C LEU A 198 -20.05 9.19 -0.95
N GLU A 199 -18.94 9.91 -0.75
CA GLU A 199 -18.45 10.27 0.59
C GLU A 199 -19.49 11.09 1.35
N ASN A 200 -20.11 12.08 0.70
CA ASN A 200 -21.20 12.87 1.28
C ASN A 200 -22.43 12.01 1.63
N GLN A 201 -22.78 11.04 0.78
CA GLN A 201 -23.87 10.10 1.07
C GLN A 201 -23.57 9.20 2.26
N LEU A 202 -22.34 8.68 2.37
CA LEU A 202 -21.90 7.87 3.51
C LEU A 202 -21.99 8.67 4.80
N TRP A 203 -21.48 9.90 4.81
CA TRP A 203 -21.53 10.77 6.00
C TRP A 203 -22.97 11.04 6.46
N ASN A 204 -23.88 11.28 5.53
CA ASN A 204 -25.30 11.44 5.83
C ASN A 204 -25.92 10.16 6.40
N LYS A 205 -25.53 8.99 5.89
CA LYS A 205 -26.03 7.69 6.38
C LYS A 205 -25.49 7.37 7.77
N ASP A 206 -24.22 7.63 8.03
CA ASP A 206 -23.63 7.46 9.36
C ASP A 206 -24.33 8.36 10.39
N SER A 207 -24.62 9.61 10.03
CA SER A 207 -25.38 10.52 10.87
C SER A 207 -26.81 10.00 11.17
N GLN A 208 -27.49 9.44 10.16
CA GLN A 208 -28.80 8.79 10.35
C GLN A 208 -28.71 7.61 11.32
N ILE A 209 -27.68 6.76 11.18
CA ILE A 209 -27.45 5.60 12.06
C ILE A 209 -27.26 6.06 13.51
N GLN A 210 -26.44 7.09 13.75
CA GLN A 210 -26.22 7.61 15.11
C GLN A 210 -27.51 8.16 15.73
N ASN A 211 -28.33 8.87 14.96
CA ASN A 211 -29.62 9.35 15.43
C ASN A 211 -30.56 8.20 15.80
N THR A 212 -30.68 7.18 14.95
CA THR A 212 -31.49 5.99 15.24
C THR A 212 -30.96 5.22 16.45
N LEU A 213 -29.63 5.12 16.63
CA LEU A 213 -29.03 4.48 17.80
C LEU A 213 -29.42 5.20 19.10
N ASN A 214 -29.40 6.53 19.09
CA ASN A 214 -29.82 7.36 20.22
C ASN A 214 -31.32 7.18 20.53
N GLU A 215 -32.17 7.13 19.49
CA GLU A 215 -33.59 6.85 19.64
C GLU A 215 -33.83 5.46 20.25
N VAL A 216 -33.15 4.42 19.76
CA VAL A 216 -33.25 3.05 20.30
C VAL A 216 -32.79 3.02 21.76
N THR A 217 -31.70 3.71 22.10
CA THR A 217 -31.21 3.81 23.48
C THR A 217 -32.28 4.45 24.38
N THR A 218 -32.85 5.58 23.94
CA THR A 218 -33.91 6.28 24.66
C THR A 218 -35.15 5.40 24.85
N LEU A 219 -35.59 4.70 23.80
CA LEU A 219 -36.72 3.77 23.86
C LEU A 219 -36.43 2.58 24.79
N THR A 220 -35.20 2.09 24.79
CA THR A 220 -34.77 1.02 25.70
C THR A 220 -34.82 1.46 27.16
N GLU A 221 -34.38 2.68 27.46
CA GLU A 221 -34.50 3.27 28.79
C GLU A 221 -35.97 3.47 29.20
N GLN A 222 -36.81 3.97 28.28
CA GLN A 222 -38.25 4.10 28.52
C GLN A 222 -38.90 2.75 28.79
N LEU A 223 -38.55 1.71 28.03
CA LEU A 223 -39.05 0.37 28.23
C LEU A 223 -38.60 -0.20 29.57
N ASN A 224 -37.33 -0.04 29.95
CA ASN A 224 -36.82 -0.43 31.26
C ASN A 224 -37.56 0.27 32.41
N ASN A 225 -37.82 1.58 32.27
CA ASN A 225 -38.60 2.33 33.25
C ASN A 225 -40.04 1.84 33.33
N LEU A 226 -40.67 1.55 32.21
CA LEU A 226 -42.02 1.00 32.17
C LEU A 226 -42.06 -0.41 32.77
N THR A 227 -41.09 -1.27 32.46
CA THR A 227 -40.94 -2.59 33.08
C THR A 227 -40.78 -2.48 34.60
N LYS A 228 -39.96 -1.54 35.10
CA LYS A 228 -39.86 -1.26 36.54
C LYS A 228 -41.19 -0.79 37.15
N GLN A 229 -41.96 -0.01 36.41
CA GLN A 229 -43.29 0.44 36.85
C GLN A 229 -44.33 -0.67 36.81
N ILE A 230 -44.24 -1.62 35.87
CA ILE A 230 -45.20 -2.72 35.67
C ILE A 230 -44.89 -3.93 36.55
N ASN A 231 -43.61 -4.25 36.82
CA ASN A 231 -43.21 -5.38 37.66
C ASN A 231 -43.99 -5.48 39.00
N PRO A 232 -44.27 -4.38 39.72
CA PRO A 232 -45.11 -4.40 40.93
C PRO A 232 -46.58 -4.81 40.71
N TYR A 233 -47.08 -4.72 39.47
CA TYR A 233 -48.47 -5.01 39.08
C TYR A 233 -48.63 -6.29 38.24
N GLN A 234 -47.55 -6.82 37.67
CA GLN A 234 -47.53 -8.13 37.00
C GLN A 234 -47.52 -9.31 37.98
N GLU A 235 -47.26 -9.02 39.25
CA GLU A 235 -47.45 -9.97 40.32
C GLU A 235 -48.96 -10.26 40.44
N THR A 236 -49.40 -11.46 40.06
CA THR A 236 -50.80 -11.86 40.32
C THR A 236 -51.08 -11.73 41.81
N THR A 237 -52.33 -11.51 42.21
CA THR A 237 -52.69 -11.46 43.65
C THR A 237 -52.15 -12.69 44.38
N GLU A 238 -52.14 -13.86 43.73
CA GLU A 238 -51.51 -15.10 44.19
C GLU A 238 -49.98 -15.00 44.35
N GLN A 239 -49.26 -14.44 43.37
CA GLN A 239 -47.80 -14.28 43.45
C GLN A 239 -47.40 -13.26 44.51
N ARG A 240 -48.19 -12.21 44.72
CA ARG A 240 -47.94 -11.16 45.73
C ARG A 240 -48.17 -11.69 47.13
N GLU A 241 -49.22 -12.49 47.32
CA GLU A 241 -49.45 -13.27 48.54
C GLU A 241 -48.31 -14.27 48.78
N LEU A 242 -47.82 -14.97 47.74
CA LEU A 242 -46.69 -15.90 47.82
C LEU A 242 -45.35 -15.20 48.10
N ARG A 243 -45.13 -14.00 47.57
CA ARG A 243 -43.93 -13.20 47.83
C ARG A 243 -43.98 -12.59 49.22
N LEU A 244 -45.10 -12.02 49.66
CA LEU A 244 -45.27 -11.54 51.02
C LEU A 244 -45.19 -12.69 52.04
N ALA A 245 -45.73 -13.87 51.73
CA ALA A 245 -45.56 -15.06 52.55
C ALA A 245 -44.10 -15.54 52.58
N ARG A 246 -43.39 -15.50 51.44
CA ARG A 246 -41.95 -15.81 51.37
C ARG A 246 -41.06 -14.75 52.02
N GLU A 247 -41.37 -13.46 51.95
CA GLU A 247 -40.66 -12.39 52.64
C GLU A 247 -40.88 -12.48 54.15
N LYS A 248 -42.10 -12.77 54.59
CA LYS A 248 -42.44 -13.00 55.99
C LYS A 248 -41.90 -14.33 56.53
N GLU A 249 -41.72 -15.35 55.69
CA GLU A 249 -40.88 -16.52 56.01
C GLU A 249 -39.39 -16.15 56.01
N ARG A 250 -38.87 -15.42 55.02
CA ARG A 250 -37.45 -15.06 54.91
C ARG A 250 -36.97 -14.22 56.10
N GLU A 251 -37.78 -13.31 56.61
CA GLU A 251 -37.52 -12.58 57.86
C GLU A 251 -37.37 -13.51 59.08
N ASN A 252 -38.02 -14.68 59.04
CA ASN A 252 -37.89 -15.71 60.06
C ASN A 252 -36.70 -16.66 59.81
N PHE A 253 -36.41 -17.02 58.56
CA PHE A 253 -35.53 -18.15 58.20
C PHE A 253 -34.08 -17.82 57.80
N VAL A 254 -33.81 -16.63 57.25
CA VAL A 254 -32.53 -16.31 56.58
C VAL A 254 -31.88 -15.06 57.19
N ALA A 255 -30.55 -15.06 57.37
CA ALA A 255 -29.80 -13.87 57.79
C ALA A 255 -29.54 -12.92 56.59
N PRO A 256 -29.12 -11.65 56.81
CA PRO A 256 -28.83 -10.71 55.72
C PRO A 256 -27.84 -11.31 54.71
N LYS A 257 -28.02 -10.99 53.41
CA LYS A 257 -27.17 -11.47 52.31
C LYS A 257 -25.69 -11.33 52.67
N PHE A 258 -24.98 -12.45 52.59
CA PHE A 258 -23.57 -12.57 52.92
C PHE A 258 -22.74 -12.64 51.65
N VAL A 259 -21.66 -11.84 51.56
CA VAL A 259 -20.64 -11.97 50.53
C VAL A 259 -19.28 -11.87 51.20
N GLN A 260 -18.42 -12.86 50.98
CA GLN A 260 -17.05 -12.87 51.48
C GLN A 260 -16.05 -12.86 50.33
N TYR A 261 -15.05 -12.00 50.47
CA TYR A 261 -13.88 -11.90 49.61
C TYR A 261 -12.70 -12.57 50.32
N THR A 262 -12.00 -13.49 49.65
CA THR A 262 -10.91 -14.28 50.27
C THR A 262 -9.50 -13.84 49.88
N ASP A 263 -9.37 -12.76 49.10
CA ASP A 263 -8.08 -12.12 48.82
C ASP A 263 -8.21 -10.60 48.96
N GLN A 264 -7.82 -10.06 50.12
CA GLN A 264 -7.83 -8.64 50.42
C GLN A 264 -6.42 -8.01 50.41
N GLU A 265 -5.37 -8.75 50.06
CA GLU A 265 -3.99 -8.24 50.08
C GLU A 265 -3.70 -7.22 48.96
N ASN A 266 -4.64 -6.97 48.04
CA ASN A 266 -4.56 -5.90 47.04
C ASN A 266 -5.95 -5.29 46.75
N PRO A 267 -6.50 -4.43 47.62
CA PRO A 267 -7.83 -3.84 47.44
C PRO A 267 -7.89 -2.82 46.29
N SER A 268 -6.75 -2.47 45.66
CA SER A 268 -6.69 -1.55 44.53
C SER A 268 -6.91 -2.27 43.19
N ILE A 269 -8.04 -2.98 43.05
CA ILE A 269 -8.71 -3.04 41.75
C ILE A 269 -9.43 -1.70 41.66
N ASN A 270 -9.03 -0.89 40.68
CA ASN A 270 -9.38 0.52 40.62
C ASN A 270 -10.91 0.69 40.81
N SER A 271 -11.32 1.36 41.88
CA SER A 271 -12.71 1.52 42.31
C SER A 271 -13.63 2.19 41.29
N ASP A 272 -13.05 2.69 40.20
CA ASP A 272 -13.75 3.30 39.08
C ASP A 272 -14.58 2.29 38.26
N TYR A 273 -14.28 0.99 38.37
CA TYR A 273 -15.07 -0.07 37.77
C TYR A 273 -15.69 -0.93 38.87
N ASN A 274 -16.91 -0.57 39.28
CA ASN A 274 -17.83 -1.46 40.00
C ASN A 274 -18.18 -2.64 39.08
N PHE A 275 -17.26 -3.60 38.95
CA PHE A 275 -17.65 -4.93 38.50
C PHE A 275 -18.39 -5.56 39.67
N ASP A 276 -19.71 -5.47 39.61
CA ASP A 276 -20.59 -6.21 40.51
C ASP A 276 -20.21 -7.68 40.40
N VAL A 277 -19.53 -8.20 41.42
CA VAL A 277 -19.35 -9.64 41.61
C VAL A 277 -20.77 -10.19 41.71
N ASN A 278 -21.22 -10.80 40.63
CA ASN A 278 -22.62 -11.06 40.39
C ASN A 278 -23.06 -12.33 41.13
N ILE A 279 -22.90 -12.35 42.46
CA ILE A 279 -23.50 -13.35 43.34
C ILE A 279 -24.92 -12.85 43.60
N THR A 280 -25.83 -13.22 42.70
CA THR A 280 -27.17 -12.64 42.70
C THR A 280 -27.99 -13.17 43.87
N ALA A 281 -27.90 -14.48 44.17
CA ALA A 281 -28.73 -15.15 45.19
C ALA A 281 -30.21 -14.71 45.09
N ASP A 282 -30.65 -14.52 43.85
CA ASP A 282 -31.92 -13.93 43.44
C ASP A 282 -32.90 -14.98 42.90
N GLY A 283 -32.54 -16.25 43.03
CA GLY A 283 -33.34 -17.38 42.59
C GLY A 283 -33.15 -17.80 41.14
N ILE A 284 -32.20 -17.21 40.40
CA ILE A 284 -31.96 -17.54 39.00
C ILE A 284 -30.61 -18.25 38.84
N ARG A 285 -30.63 -19.48 38.34
CA ARG A 285 -29.40 -20.21 38.00
C ARG A 285 -28.71 -19.54 36.82
N HIS A 286 -27.48 -19.12 37.06
CA HIS A 286 -26.63 -18.54 36.03
C HIS A 286 -25.25 -19.20 36.07
N GLU A 287 -24.95 -19.97 35.03
CA GLU A 287 -23.58 -20.23 34.61
C GLU A 287 -23.27 -19.26 33.49
N LYS A 288 -22.44 -18.25 33.77
CA LYS A 288 -22.07 -17.26 32.77
C LYS A 288 -20.59 -16.95 32.88
N ASN A 289 -19.85 -17.36 31.84
CA ASN A 289 -18.51 -16.86 31.55
C ASN A 289 -18.69 -15.51 30.87
N ILE A 290 -18.47 -14.42 31.61
CA ILE A 290 -18.45 -13.09 31.02
C ILE A 290 -17.00 -12.76 30.68
N ILE A 291 -16.70 -12.76 29.39
CA ILE A 291 -15.47 -12.18 28.85
C ILE A 291 -15.83 -10.76 28.43
N SER A 292 -15.56 -9.79 29.29
CA SER A 292 -15.63 -8.38 28.92
C SER A 292 -14.22 -7.88 28.63
N ALA A 293 -13.86 -7.85 27.35
CA ALA A 293 -12.66 -7.17 26.88
C ALA A 293 -12.98 -5.67 26.73
N LEU A 294 -12.67 -4.87 27.76
CA LEU A 294 -12.75 -3.41 27.65
C LEU A 294 -11.44 -2.91 27.03
N SER A 295 -11.52 -2.44 25.78
CA SER A 295 -10.38 -2.10 24.93
C SER A 295 -9.71 -0.75 25.26
N SER A 296 -10.15 -0.02 26.27
CA SER A 296 -9.67 1.34 26.53
C SER A 296 -8.37 1.42 27.36
N SER A 297 -7.89 0.33 27.96
CA SER A 297 -6.82 0.42 28.97
C SER A 297 -5.82 -0.75 29.03
N ASN A 298 -5.69 -1.60 28.00
CA ASN A 298 -4.81 -2.79 28.02
C ASN A 298 -5.10 -3.77 29.19
N VAL A 299 -6.29 -3.72 29.78
CA VAL A 299 -6.70 -4.60 30.87
C VAL A 299 -7.87 -5.48 30.40
N VAL A 300 -7.77 -6.78 30.62
CA VAL A 300 -8.82 -7.76 30.32
C VAL A 300 -9.41 -8.26 31.62
N TYR A 301 -10.75 -8.26 31.71
CA TYR A 301 -11.47 -8.85 32.83
C TYR A 301 -12.15 -10.14 32.41
N VAL A 302 -11.93 -11.20 33.18
CA VAL A 302 -12.57 -12.50 32.98
C VAL A 302 -13.29 -12.87 34.27
N SER A 303 -14.59 -13.15 34.19
CA SER A 303 -15.38 -13.56 35.35
C SER A 303 -16.00 -14.94 35.13
N TYR A 304 -15.77 -15.82 36.09
CA TYR A 304 -16.37 -17.15 36.20
C TYR A 304 -17.35 -17.14 37.36
N ASN A 305 -18.62 -17.48 37.10
CA ASN A 305 -19.68 -17.44 38.10
C ASN A 305 -20.45 -18.74 38.10
N TYR A 306 -20.74 -19.27 39.29
CA TYR A 306 -21.66 -20.38 39.48
C TYR A 306 -22.64 -20.01 40.59
N ASN A 307 -23.86 -19.65 40.17
CA ASN A 307 -24.93 -19.21 41.07
C ASN A 307 -26.06 -20.23 41.11
N LEU A 308 -26.44 -20.58 42.32
CA LEU A 308 -27.66 -21.30 42.69
C LEU A 308 -28.69 -20.32 43.27
N GLU A 309 -29.85 -20.85 43.67
CA GLU A 309 -30.98 -20.06 44.15
C GLU A 309 -30.63 -19.17 45.36
N GLU A 310 -29.90 -19.72 46.32
CA GLU A 310 -29.62 -19.14 47.64
C GLU A 310 -28.12 -18.99 47.91
N ALA A 311 -27.25 -19.47 47.00
CA ALA A 311 -25.81 -19.52 47.16
C ALA A 311 -25.10 -19.27 45.82
N GLY A 312 -23.91 -18.69 45.84
CA GLY A 312 -23.12 -18.51 44.63
C GLY A 312 -21.64 -18.28 44.90
N ASN A 313 -20.84 -18.50 43.88
CA ASN A 313 -19.42 -18.20 43.89
C ASN A 313 -18.98 -17.54 42.58
N SER A 314 -17.90 -16.78 42.67
CA SER A 314 -17.31 -16.05 41.56
C SER A 314 -15.80 -15.94 41.68
N ILE A 315 -15.11 -16.08 40.55
CA ILE A 315 -13.72 -15.65 40.39
C ILE A 315 -13.71 -14.52 39.36
N LEU A 316 -13.14 -13.38 39.73
CA LEU A 316 -12.84 -12.27 38.83
C LEU A 316 -11.32 -12.18 38.63
N ILE A 317 -10.88 -12.26 37.39
CA ILE A 317 -9.49 -12.08 37.00
C ILE A 317 -9.37 -10.78 36.23
N GLN A 318 -8.50 -9.91 36.71
CA GLN A 318 -8.03 -8.74 35.99
C GLN A 318 -6.62 -9.04 35.47
N LYS A 319 -6.44 -9.03 34.15
CA LYS A 319 -5.16 -9.22 33.48
C LYS A 319 -4.71 -7.93 32.84
N ASP A 320 -3.59 -7.39 33.29
CA ASP A 320 -2.91 -6.27 32.64
C ASP A 320 -2.02 -6.81 31.52
N LEU A 321 -2.40 -6.52 30.27
CA LEU A 321 -1.69 -6.98 29.07
C LEU A 321 -0.33 -6.26 28.88
N SER A 322 -0.10 -5.13 29.56
CA SER A 322 1.12 -4.34 29.40
C SER A 322 2.31 -4.93 30.18
N ASN A 323 2.05 -5.52 31.35
CA ASN A 323 3.07 -6.07 32.24
C ASN A 323 2.83 -7.55 32.58
N GLY A 324 1.73 -8.13 32.11
CA GLY A 324 1.34 -9.52 32.37
C GLY A 324 0.86 -9.80 33.79
N GLN A 325 0.67 -8.77 34.63
CA GLN A 325 0.20 -8.95 36.00
C GLN A 325 -1.27 -9.38 36.03
N GLU A 326 -1.56 -10.36 36.87
CA GLU A 326 -2.92 -10.83 37.12
C GLU A 326 -3.32 -10.57 38.58
N LYS A 327 -4.49 -9.98 38.75
CA LYS A 327 -5.16 -9.84 40.05
C LYS A 327 -6.39 -10.73 40.03
N ILE A 328 -6.55 -11.54 41.07
CA ILE A 328 -7.65 -12.51 41.16
C ILE A 328 -8.44 -12.21 42.43
N VAL A 329 -9.75 -12.03 42.27
CA VAL A 329 -10.70 -11.89 43.38
C VAL A 329 -11.54 -13.14 43.45
N TYR A 330 -11.57 -13.73 44.64
CA TYR A 330 -12.37 -14.91 44.94
C TYR A 330 -13.50 -14.49 45.86
N SER A 331 -14.72 -14.77 45.43
CA SER A 331 -15.92 -14.37 46.13
C SER A 331 -16.88 -15.55 46.26
N PHE A 332 -17.50 -15.68 47.43
CA PHE A 332 -18.63 -16.59 47.62
C PHE A 332 -19.62 -15.95 48.58
N GLY A 333 -20.89 -16.35 48.46
CA GLY A 333 -21.94 -15.67 49.20
C GLY A 333 -23.31 -16.25 48.94
N GLY A 334 -24.31 -15.63 49.54
CA GLY A 334 -25.69 -16.11 49.47
C GLY A 334 -26.53 -15.62 50.64
N ASN A 335 -27.61 -16.34 50.85
CA ASN A 335 -28.62 -16.13 51.88
C ASN A 335 -28.39 -17.15 53.01
N PRO A 336 -27.65 -16.80 54.07
CA PRO A 336 -27.20 -17.77 55.05
C PRO A 336 -28.34 -18.36 55.89
N THR A 337 -28.28 -19.68 56.11
CA THR A 337 -29.17 -20.41 57.01
C THR A 337 -28.90 -19.98 58.45
N ARG A 338 -29.95 -19.58 59.18
CA ARG A 338 -29.80 -19.18 60.58
C ARG A 338 -29.46 -20.37 61.49
N ALA A 339 -28.60 -20.12 62.47
CA ALA A 339 -28.15 -21.07 63.49
C ALA A 339 -29.29 -21.76 64.25
N GLN A 340 -30.41 -21.06 64.47
CA GLN A 340 -31.58 -21.60 65.19
C GLN A 340 -32.17 -22.87 64.55
N TYR A 341 -31.93 -23.07 63.25
CA TYR A 341 -32.42 -24.23 62.49
C TYR A 341 -31.54 -25.47 62.61
N LEU A 342 -30.37 -25.38 63.26
CA LEU A 342 -29.51 -26.55 63.46
C LEU A 342 -30.25 -27.66 64.22
N SER A 343 -31.03 -27.29 65.23
CA SER A 343 -31.83 -28.23 66.03
C SER A 343 -32.96 -28.90 65.23
N GLU A 344 -33.49 -28.22 64.22
CA GLU A 344 -34.51 -28.75 63.32
C GLU A 344 -33.88 -29.70 62.29
N LEU A 345 -32.74 -29.32 61.71
CA LEU A 345 -31.99 -30.15 60.76
C LEU A 345 -31.49 -31.44 61.41
N GLN A 346 -31.06 -31.38 62.67
CA GLN A 346 -30.72 -32.53 63.50
C GLN A 346 -31.88 -33.53 63.66
N ARG A 347 -33.12 -33.04 63.70
CA ARG A 347 -34.31 -33.85 63.91
C ARG A 347 -34.90 -34.42 62.62
N ILE A 348 -34.87 -33.64 61.54
CA ILE A 348 -35.62 -33.93 60.32
C ILE A 348 -34.73 -34.59 59.25
N GLN A 349 -33.44 -34.22 59.17
CA GLN A 349 -32.61 -34.60 58.03
C GLN A 349 -31.51 -35.60 58.39
N GLY A 350 -30.91 -35.49 59.58
CA GLY A 350 -29.82 -36.37 60.03
C GLY A 350 -28.52 -36.16 59.24
N SER A 351 -28.52 -36.51 57.96
CA SER A 351 -27.41 -36.32 57.01
C SER A 351 -27.90 -35.84 55.64
N ALA A 352 -27.07 -35.06 54.94
CA ALA A 352 -27.34 -34.56 53.59
C ALA A 352 -26.08 -34.60 52.72
N GLN A 353 -26.26 -34.95 51.44
CA GLN A 353 -25.22 -34.83 50.42
C GLN A 353 -25.45 -33.58 49.58
N TYR A 354 -24.38 -32.87 49.25
CA TYR A 354 -24.39 -31.70 48.40
C TYR A 354 -23.47 -31.91 47.21
N ARG A 355 -23.90 -31.50 46.02
CA ARG A 355 -23.09 -31.54 44.80
C ARG A 355 -23.08 -30.18 44.14
N GLY A 356 -21.95 -29.79 43.58
CA GLY A 356 -21.86 -28.56 42.81
C GLY A 356 -20.49 -28.34 42.21
N GLN A 357 -20.12 -27.07 42.06
CA GLN A 357 -18.91 -26.68 41.36
C GLN A 357 -17.97 -25.89 42.27
N ILE A 358 -16.68 -26.08 42.01
CA ILE A 358 -15.60 -25.27 42.55
C ILE A 358 -14.84 -24.63 41.40
N HIS A 359 -14.60 -23.33 41.54
CA HIS A 359 -13.69 -22.56 40.71
C HIS A 359 -12.36 -22.43 41.44
N THR A 360 -11.28 -22.76 40.75
CA THR A 360 -9.90 -22.62 41.25
C THR A 360 -9.10 -21.77 40.27
N ALA A 361 -8.22 -20.93 40.81
CA ALA A 361 -7.25 -20.20 40.01
C ALA A 361 -5.90 -20.20 40.73
N GLN A 362 -4.82 -20.25 39.95
CA GLN A 362 -3.47 -20.13 40.47
C GLN A 362 -2.74 -19.04 39.71
N ASN A 363 -2.24 -18.04 40.43
CA ASN A 363 -1.36 -17.03 39.88
C ASN A 363 0.02 -17.67 39.65
N ILE A 364 0.43 -17.84 38.41
CA ILE A 364 1.75 -18.37 38.06
C ILE A 364 2.62 -17.17 37.68
N THR A 365 3.60 -16.84 38.51
CA THR A 365 4.49 -15.68 38.34
C THR A 365 5.41 -15.75 37.12
N THR A 366 5.45 -16.89 36.42
CA THR A 366 6.20 -17.08 35.18
C THR A 366 5.24 -17.01 34.00
N SER A 367 5.62 -16.24 32.97
CA SER A 367 4.94 -15.80 31.74
C SER A 367 4.13 -16.80 30.88
N SER A 368 3.72 -17.96 31.40
CA SER A 368 2.90 -18.94 30.69
C SER A 368 1.67 -19.34 31.52
N MET A 369 0.53 -18.77 31.15
CA MET A 369 -0.87 -19.17 31.44
C MET A 369 -1.20 -19.54 32.89
N SER A 370 -2.00 -18.69 33.56
CA SER A 370 -2.72 -19.08 34.78
C SER A 370 -3.62 -20.28 34.51
N SER A 371 -3.59 -21.25 35.42
CA SER A 371 -4.46 -22.43 35.35
C SER A 371 -5.81 -22.08 35.96
N TYR A 372 -6.86 -22.20 35.16
CA TYR A 372 -8.25 -22.01 35.57
C TYR A 372 -8.95 -23.35 35.50
N GLY A 373 -9.42 -23.83 36.65
CA GLY A 373 -10.05 -25.14 36.76
C GLY A 373 -11.49 -25.03 37.25
N HIS A 374 -12.41 -25.64 36.50
CA HIS A 374 -13.76 -25.96 36.94
C HIS A 374 -13.76 -27.43 37.37
N LYS A 375 -14.07 -27.70 38.64
CA LYS A 375 -14.13 -29.07 39.18
C LYS A 375 -15.46 -29.30 39.87
N ASN A 376 -15.84 -30.56 40.01
CA ASN A 376 -17.01 -30.93 40.80
C ASN A 376 -16.61 -31.07 42.27
N ILE A 377 -17.50 -30.66 43.17
CA ILE A 377 -17.37 -30.86 44.60
C ILE A 377 -18.54 -31.69 45.12
N THR A 378 -18.25 -32.64 46.00
CA THR A 378 -19.25 -33.38 46.77
C THR A 378 -18.99 -33.18 48.26
N LEU A 379 -20.00 -32.70 48.99
CA LEU A 379 -19.94 -32.53 50.45
C LEU A 379 -20.96 -33.46 51.10
N ASN A 380 -20.62 -34.00 52.26
CA ASN A 380 -21.52 -34.78 53.09
C ASN A 380 -21.59 -34.10 54.47
N ALA A 381 -22.75 -33.53 54.78
CA ALA A 381 -23.03 -32.95 56.09
C ALA A 381 -23.82 -33.96 56.92
N ASN A 382 -23.40 -34.17 58.16
CA ASN A 382 -24.11 -34.90 59.18
C ASN A 382 -24.47 -33.92 60.29
N PHE A 383 -25.74 -33.50 60.33
CA PHE A 383 -26.23 -32.51 61.28
C PHE A 383 -26.32 -33.09 62.69
N THR A 384 -26.60 -34.39 62.81
CA THR A 384 -26.64 -35.11 64.09
C THR A 384 -25.26 -35.09 64.77
N ASP A 385 -24.22 -35.45 64.02
CA ASP A 385 -22.83 -35.44 64.49
C ASP A 385 -22.17 -34.06 64.35
N GLN A 386 -22.91 -33.07 63.84
CA GLN A 386 -22.44 -31.71 63.55
C GLN A 386 -21.10 -31.72 62.80
N SER A 387 -20.99 -32.55 61.76
CA SER A 387 -19.76 -32.69 60.98
C SER A 387 -20.03 -32.55 59.49
N ILE A 388 -19.05 -32.03 58.76
CA ILE A 388 -19.07 -31.96 57.31
C ILE A 388 -17.73 -32.39 56.74
N SER A 389 -17.76 -33.17 55.67
CA SER A 389 -16.58 -33.62 54.94
C SER A 389 -16.89 -33.65 53.45
N GLY A 390 -15.91 -33.96 52.60
CA GLY A 390 -16.16 -34.01 51.18
C GLY A 390 -14.95 -34.33 50.32
N THR A 391 -15.16 -34.28 49.02
CA THR A 391 -14.14 -34.50 48.00
C THR A 391 -14.33 -33.51 46.87
N VAL A 392 -13.21 -33.10 46.25
CA VAL A 392 -13.22 -32.37 44.99
C VAL A 392 -12.62 -33.28 43.92
N ASP A 393 -13.35 -33.46 42.83
CA ASP A 393 -12.93 -34.24 41.68
C ASP A 393 -11.85 -33.45 40.93
N ALA A 394 -10.58 -33.72 41.24
CA ALA A 394 -9.47 -33.09 40.53
C ALA A 394 -9.05 -33.96 39.34
N HIS A 395 -9.94 -34.09 38.35
CA HIS A 395 -9.53 -34.48 37.01
C HIS A 395 -8.70 -33.34 36.42
N SER A 396 -7.40 -33.55 36.25
CA SER A 396 -6.57 -32.67 35.43
C SER A 396 -6.95 -32.91 33.97
N SER A 397 -7.65 -31.96 33.36
CA SER A 397 -7.86 -31.93 31.91
C SER A 397 -6.52 -31.90 31.13
N ASP A 398 -5.44 -31.44 31.77
CA ASP A 398 -4.22 -31.03 31.05
C ASP A 398 -2.93 -31.75 31.49
N GLY A 399 -3.04 -32.88 32.21
CA GLY A 399 -1.83 -33.61 32.59
C GLY A 399 -2.10 -35.01 33.13
N PRO A 400 -1.06 -35.85 33.16
CA PRO A 400 -1.16 -37.25 33.58
C PRO A 400 -1.07 -37.45 35.10
N TYR A 401 -1.18 -36.36 35.87
CA TYR A 401 -1.13 -36.38 37.34
C TYR A 401 -2.54 -36.56 37.90
N ALA A 402 -2.83 -37.74 38.43
CA ALA A 402 -4.04 -37.91 39.22
C ALA A 402 -3.88 -37.14 40.54
N SER A 403 -4.75 -36.16 40.76
CA SER A 403 -4.84 -35.50 42.06
C SER A 403 -6.21 -35.74 42.67
N SER A 404 -6.25 -35.95 43.97
CA SER A 404 -7.50 -36.03 44.74
C SER A 404 -7.43 -35.05 45.88
N ILE A 405 -8.49 -34.26 46.05
CA ILE A 405 -8.61 -33.34 47.17
C ILE A 405 -9.68 -33.88 48.11
N THR A 406 -9.30 -34.09 49.36
CA THR A 406 -10.17 -34.58 50.43
C THR A 406 -10.37 -33.46 51.44
N LEU A 407 -11.62 -33.19 51.79
CA LEU A 407 -12.00 -32.29 52.87
C LEU A 407 -12.26 -33.14 54.11
N HIS A 408 -11.36 -33.05 55.09
CA HIS A 408 -11.45 -33.85 56.31
C HIS A 408 -12.63 -33.39 57.16
N PRO A 409 -13.25 -34.30 57.95
CA PRO A 409 -14.36 -33.95 58.82
C PRO A 409 -14.10 -32.69 59.65
N ALA A 410 -15.00 -31.72 59.52
CA ALA A 410 -14.96 -30.43 60.19
C ALA A 410 -16.24 -30.23 61.01
N PRO A 411 -16.17 -29.56 62.17
CA PRO A 411 -17.36 -29.23 62.94
C PRO A 411 -18.24 -28.23 62.19
N ILE A 412 -19.55 -28.44 62.27
CA ILE A 412 -20.58 -27.47 61.92
C ILE A 412 -20.79 -26.59 63.15
N THR A 413 -20.41 -25.33 63.05
CA THR A 413 -20.49 -24.36 64.14
C THR A 413 -21.50 -23.28 63.83
N THR A 414 -21.78 -22.43 64.82
CA THR A 414 -22.66 -21.29 64.67
C THR A 414 -21.91 -20.02 65.03
N ASN A 415 -21.96 -19.03 64.14
CA ASN A 415 -21.25 -17.77 64.31
C ASN A 415 -22.07 -16.63 63.72
N ARG A 416 -22.23 -15.54 64.48
CA ARG A 416 -23.11 -14.41 64.15
C ARG A 416 -24.51 -14.84 63.68
N GLY A 417 -25.02 -15.93 64.27
CA GLY A 417 -26.33 -16.49 63.94
C GLY A 417 -26.40 -17.24 62.61
N MET A 418 -25.28 -17.55 61.97
CA MET A 418 -25.19 -18.34 60.73
C MET A 418 -24.60 -19.73 61.03
N MET A 419 -25.00 -20.75 60.27
CA MET A 419 -24.35 -22.06 60.32
C MET A 419 -23.14 -22.09 59.40
N GLU A 420 -21.96 -22.31 59.96
CA GLU A 420 -20.69 -22.31 59.24
C GLU A 420 -19.89 -23.57 59.55
N PHE A 421 -18.83 -23.79 58.78
CA PHE A 421 -17.86 -24.86 59.03
C PHE A 421 -16.48 -24.40 58.58
N SER A 422 -15.45 -24.90 59.25
CA SER A 422 -14.06 -24.73 58.84
C SER A 422 -13.22 -25.93 59.23
N GLY A 423 -12.33 -26.35 58.34
CA GLY A 423 -11.58 -27.59 58.51
C GLY A 423 -10.31 -27.65 57.68
N THR A 424 -9.69 -28.82 57.69
CA THR A 424 -8.47 -29.10 56.92
C THR A 424 -8.81 -29.82 55.63
N ALA A 425 -8.10 -29.46 54.56
CA ALA A 425 -8.15 -30.15 53.29
C ALA A 425 -6.81 -30.81 53.04
N SER A 426 -6.77 -31.93 52.35
CA SER A 426 -5.52 -32.49 51.84
C SER A 426 -5.61 -32.75 50.35
N ARG A 427 -4.51 -32.49 49.67
CA ARG A 427 -4.30 -32.83 48.27
C ARG A 427 -3.31 -33.96 48.21
N THR A 428 -3.68 -35.04 47.54
CA THR A 428 -2.77 -36.13 47.22
C THR A 428 -2.48 -36.06 45.72
N VAL A 429 -1.21 -35.95 45.35
CA VAL A 429 -0.77 -35.98 43.95
C VAL A 429 -0.02 -37.29 43.72
N THR A 430 -0.43 -38.03 42.69
CA THR A 430 0.28 -39.23 42.23
C THR A 430 0.98 -38.90 40.93
N ASP A 431 2.31 -38.93 40.94
CA ASP A 431 3.16 -38.71 39.76
C ASP A 431 3.58 -40.06 39.16
N PRO A 432 3.09 -40.42 37.96
CA PRO A 432 3.46 -41.68 37.33
C PRO A 432 4.80 -41.63 36.56
N TYR A 433 5.49 -40.48 36.44
CA TYR A 433 6.69 -40.33 35.60
C TYR A 433 8.01 -40.17 36.35
N ASN A 434 8.02 -40.00 37.67
CA ASN A 434 9.27 -39.99 38.41
C ASN A 434 9.91 -41.38 38.42
N ASN A 435 11.20 -41.46 38.10
CA ASN A 435 12.00 -42.67 38.21
C ASN A 435 13.18 -42.43 39.17
N PRO A 436 13.19 -43.01 40.38
CA PRO A 436 12.20 -43.94 40.92
C PRO A 436 10.86 -43.24 41.26
N PRO A 437 9.73 -43.98 41.28
CA PRO A 437 8.43 -43.42 41.67
C PRO A 437 8.53 -42.80 43.05
N ILE A 438 8.39 -41.48 43.12
CA ILE A 438 8.23 -40.78 44.39
C ILE A 438 6.81 -41.13 44.85
N GLY A 439 6.68 -41.66 46.06
CA GLY A 439 5.37 -41.98 46.65
C GLY A 439 4.43 -40.76 46.63
N PRO A 440 3.12 -40.97 46.80
CA PRO A 440 2.13 -39.90 46.72
C PRO A 440 2.52 -38.74 47.65
N SER A 441 2.64 -37.54 47.10
CA SER A 441 2.91 -36.35 47.90
C SER A 441 1.58 -35.82 48.43
N GLN A 442 1.46 -35.70 49.75
CA GLN A 442 0.30 -35.11 50.40
C GLN A 442 0.64 -33.71 50.90
N THR A 443 -0.24 -32.75 50.61
CA THR A 443 -0.11 -31.38 51.08
C THR A 443 -1.39 -30.94 51.78
N ASN A 444 -1.26 -30.25 52.92
CA ASN A 444 -2.39 -29.87 53.78
C ASN A 444 -2.77 -28.39 53.59
N GLY A 445 -4.04 -28.14 53.36
CA GLY A 445 -4.66 -26.83 53.28
C GLY A 445 -5.85 -26.69 54.23
N SER A 446 -6.68 -25.69 53.98
CA SER A 446 -7.86 -25.38 54.78
C SER A 446 -9.07 -25.12 53.90
N TYR A 447 -10.26 -25.32 54.44
CA TYR A 447 -11.50 -24.93 53.80
C TYR A 447 -12.47 -24.36 54.82
N GLN A 448 -13.38 -23.51 54.35
CA GLN A 448 -14.45 -22.93 55.15
C GLN A 448 -15.70 -22.74 54.28
N GLY A 449 -16.87 -22.70 54.90
CA GLY A 449 -18.11 -22.41 54.20
C GLY A 449 -19.28 -22.17 55.12
N ILE A 450 -20.40 -21.83 54.50
CA ILE A 450 -21.64 -21.44 55.15
C ILE A 450 -22.79 -22.18 54.48
N PHE A 451 -23.73 -22.67 55.29
CA PHE A 451 -24.98 -23.22 54.79
C PHE A 451 -25.92 -22.08 54.40
N MET A 452 -26.57 -22.23 53.25
CA MET A 452 -27.39 -21.22 52.60
C MET A 452 -28.80 -21.75 52.35
N GLY A 453 -29.76 -20.83 52.27
CA GLY A 453 -31.16 -21.12 52.00
C GLY A 453 -31.93 -21.63 53.21
N LYS A 454 -33.21 -21.92 52.97
CA LYS A 454 -34.06 -22.57 53.97
C LYS A 454 -33.51 -23.98 54.21
N HIS A 455 -33.49 -24.42 55.46
CA HIS A 455 -33.05 -25.77 55.84
C HIS A 455 -31.70 -26.22 55.27
N ALA A 456 -30.76 -25.29 55.09
CA ALA A 456 -29.43 -25.58 54.56
C ALA A 456 -29.48 -26.32 53.21
N GLU A 457 -30.36 -25.91 52.29
CA GLU A 457 -30.50 -26.50 50.96
C GLU A 457 -29.27 -26.30 50.07
N GLN A 458 -28.44 -25.30 50.36
CA GLN A 458 -27.24 -25.00 49.58
C GLN A 458 -26.05 -24.69 50.49
N ILE A 459 -24.85 -24.69 49.91
CA ILE A 459 -23.59 -24.36 50.60
C ILE A 459 -22.78 -23.46 49.69
N ALA A 460 -22.12 -22.45 50.26
CA ALA A 460 -21.05 -21.71 49.59
C ALA A 460 -19.81 -21.63 50.48
N GLY A 461 -18.62 -21.65 49.88
CA GLY A 461 -17.38 -21.64 50.65
C GLY A 461 -16.14 -21.37 49.83
N SER A 462 -15.00 -21.52 50.49
CA SER A 462 -13.67 -21.38 49.92
C SER A 462 -12.73 -22.46 50.41
N ILE A 463 -11.72 -22.74 49.60
CA ILE A 463 -10.63 -23.66 49.91
C ILE A 463 -9.30 -22.98 49.57
N VAL A 464 -8.30 -23.24 50.41
CA VAL A 464 -6.93 -22.83 50.19
C VAL A 464 -6.07 -24.07 50.30
N LEU A 465 -5.45 -24.47 49.20
CA LEU A 465 -4.53 -25.59 49.13
C LEU A 465 -3.12 -25.05 48.98
N PRO A 466 -2.14 -25.59 49.73
CA PRO A 466 -0.75 -25.27 49.49
C PRO A 466 -0.34 -25.69 48.07
N ALA A 467 0.72 -25.07 47.56
CA ALA A 467 1.22 -25.39 46.24
C ALA A 467 1.64 -26.88 46.15
N PRO A 468 1.38 -27.55 45.02
CA PRO A 468 1.96 -28.87 44.77
C PRO A 468 3.49 -28.73 44.77
N SER A 469 4.18 -29.63 45.47
CA SER A 469 5.58 -29.52 45.90
C SER A 469 6.65 -29.55 44.79
N LEU A 470 6.35 -29.10 43.57
CA LEU A 470 7.21 -29.15 42.39
C LEU A 470 7.57 -27.75 41.82
N GLY A 471 7.73 -26.75 42.69
CA GLY A 471 8.36 -25.46 42.33
C GLY A 471 7.43 -24.25 42.19
N SER A 472 6.11 -24.42 42.38
CA SER A 472 5.22 -23.26 42.63
C SER A 472 5.22 -22.96 44.13
N TYR A 473 5.41 -21.70 44.51
CA TYR A 473 5.33 -21.26 45.91
C TYR A 473 3.95 -20.69 46.27
N ILE A 474 3.00 -20.69 45.33
CA ILE A 474 1.75 -19.96 45.47
C ILE A 474 0.61 -20.93 45.78
N PRO A 475 -0.06 -20.78 46.96
CA PRO A 475 -1.24 -21.56 47.30
C PRO A 475 -2.30 -21.48 46.20
N GLU A 476 -2.94 -22.60 45.89
CA GLU A 476 -4.12 -22.64 45.03
C GLU A 476 -5.34 -22.28 45.87
N LYS A 477 -6.01 -21.18 45.50
CA LYS A 477 -7.26 -20.76 46.14
C LYS A 477 -8.43 -21.13 45.24
N GLY A 478 -9.56 -21.43 45.87
CA GLY A 478 -10.79 -21.70 45.16
C GLY A 478 -12.02 -21.34 45.96
N VAL A 479 -13.12 -21.14 45.25
CA VAL A 479 -14.44 -20.89 45.81
C VAL A 479 -15.43 -21.89 45.24
N PHE A 480 -16.34 -22.36 46.08
CA PHE A 480 -17.26 -23.43 45.71
C PHE A 480 -18.69 -23.12 46.15
N THR A 481 -19.62 -23.75 45.44
CA THR A 481 -21.04 -23.73 45.77
C THR A 481 -21.64 -25.08 45.42
N ALA A 482 -22.50 -25.59 46.29
CA ALA A 482 -23.12 -26.91 46.15
C ALA A 482 -24.57 -26.91 46.59
N GLU A 483 -25.38 -27.73 45.94
CA GLU A 483 -26.80 -27.92 46.21
C GLU A 483 -27.05 -29.28 46.82
N LYS A 484 -27.93 -29.31 47.82
CA LYS A 484 -28.42 -30.55 48.42
C LYS A 484 -29.08 -31.43 47.36
N GLN A 485 -28.78 -32.72 47.39
CA GLN A 485 -29.30 -33.74 46.47
C GLN A 485 -30.54 -34.46 47.02
#